data_AF-A0A961DWY3-F1
#
_entry.id   AF-A0A961DWY3-F1
#
_cell.length_a   1.000
_cell.length_b   1.000
_cell.length_c   1.000
_cell.angle_alpha   90.00
_cell.angle_beta   90.00
_cell.angle_gamma   90.00
#
_symmetry.space_group_name_H-M   'P 1'
#
loop_
_entity.id
_entity.type
_entity.pdbx_description
1 polymer ?
#
loop_
_entity_poly.entity_id
_entity_poly.type
_entity_poly.pdbx_seq_one_letter_code
_entity_poly.pdbx_strand_id
1 'polypeptide(L)'
;MAYQKMYRTVVPIARDGEVDDAAVVWFARESFDRAAAADCLVIAEFTDCGEVAAEEIPPKAEKQLGRRATDFVWRCFEGVGRRADAESV
;
A
#
# COMPACT_ATOMS: atom_id res chain seq x y z
N MET A 1 23.64 -12.23 -2.50
CA MET A 1 22.66 -11.19 -2.87
C MET A 1 21.93 -10.77 -1.62
N ALA A 2 21.86 -9.47 -1.30
CA ALA A 2 21.04 -9.00 -0.18
C ALA A 2 19.58 -9.38 -0.44
N TYR A 3 18.92 -10.00 0.54
CA TYR A 3 17.53 -10.42 0.41
C TYR A 3 16.63 -9.17 0.36
N GLN A 4 15.83 -9.08 -0.71
CA GLN A 4 14.85 -8.01 -0.93
C GLN A 4 13.48 -8.61 -1.21
N LYS A 5 12.42 -7.94 -0.74
CA LYS A 5 11.03 -8.30 -0.98
C LYS A 5 10.25 -7.07 -1.40
N MET A 6 9.48 -7.18 -2.48
CA MET A 6 8.58 -6.13 -2.94
C MET A 6 7.21 -6.31 -2.28
N TYR A 7 6.63 -5.19 -1.85
CA TYR A 7 5.29 -5.09 -1.33
C TYR A 7 4.50 -4.17 -2.24
N ARG A 8 3.24 -4.52 -2.47
CA ARG A 8 2.30 -3.71 -3.23
C ARG A 8 0.94 -3.78 -2.58
N THR A 9 0.27 -2.64 -2.48
CA THR A 9 -1.13 -2.60 -2.03
C THR A 9 -1.92 -1.62 -2.87
N VAL A 10 -3.23 -1.83 -2.94
CA VAL A 10 -4.18 -0.88 -3.51
C VAL A 10 -5.24 -0.60 -2.46
N VAL A 11 -5.40 0.67 -2.11
CA VAL A 11 -6.31 1.14 -1.06
C VAL A 11 -7.53 1.80 -1.70
N PRO A 12 -8.75 1.34 -1.39
CA PRO A 12 -9.98 2.03 -1.79
C PRO A 12 -10.24 3.23 -0.88
N ILE A 13 -10.45 4.40 -1.46
CA ILE A 13 -10.83 5.64 -0.77
C ILE A 13 -12.22 6.03 -1.26
N ALA A 14 -13.19 6.14 -0.37
CA ALA A 14 -14.56 6.46 -0.77
C ALA A 14 -14.64 7.90 -1.30
N ARG A 15 -15.31 8.11 -2.44
CA ARG A 15 -15.44 9.44 -3.08
C ARG A 15 -16.34 10.41 -2.34
N ASP A 16 -17.20 9.89 -1.47
CA ASP A 16 -18.22 10.63 -0.73
C ASP A 16 -17.73 11.14 0.64
N GLY A 17 -16.49 10.84 1.01
CA GLY A 17 -15.87 11.27 2.27
C GLY A 17 -14.70 12.22 2.06
N GLU A 18 -14.50 13.13 3.00
CA GLU A 18 -13.26 13.89 3.11
C GLU A 18 -12.23 13.01 3.80
N VAL A 19 -11.28 12.49 3.03
CA VAL A 19 -10.15 11.71 3.54
C VAL A 19 -8.89 12.51 3.29
N ASP A 20 -8.13 12.77 4.36
CA ASP A 20 -6.83 13.44 4.26
C ASP A 20 -5.82 12.55 3.54
N ASP A 21 -5.30 13.03 2.41
CA ASP A 21 -4.27 12.36 1.62
C ASP A 21 -3.02 12.04 2.44
N ALA A 22 -2.62 12.92 3.36
CA ALA A 22 -1.47 12.68 4.23
C ALA A 22 -1.73 11.49 5.16
N ALA A 23 -2.96 11.35 5.67
CA ALA A 23 -3.35 10.21 6.49
C ALA A 23 -3.33 8.91 5.68
N VAL A 24 -3.80 8.91 4.43
CA VAL A 24 -3.77 7.73 3.55
C VAL A 24 -2.33 7.25 3.34
N VAL A 25 -1.43 8.17 2.98
CA VAL A 25 -0.02 7.86 2.77
C VAL A 25 0.61 7.31 4.04
N TRP A 26 0.31 7.92 5.20
CA TRP A 26 0.80 7.47 6.49
C TRP A 26 0.31 6.05 6.84
N PHE A 27 -0.99 5.76 6.67
CA PHE A 27 -1.55 4.43 6.91
C PHE A 27 -0.95 3.38 5.96
N ALA A 28 -0.76 3.73 4.69
CA ALA A 28 -0.12 2.85 3.71
C ALA A 28 1.32 2.54 4.14
N ARG A 29 2.09 3.56 4.53
CA ARG A 29 3.46 3.39 5.01
C ARG A 29 3.52 2.53 6.28
N GLU A 30 2.67 2.80 7.27
CA GLU A 30 2.61 2.03 8.51
C GLU A 30 2.30 0.54 8.24
N SER A 31 1.38 0.27 7.31
CA SER A 31 1.05 -1.09 6.89
C SER A 31 2.27 -1.82 6.29
N PHE A 32 3.06 -1.12 5.48
CA PHE A 32 4.27 -1.67 4.86
C PHE A 32 5.37 -1.93 5.88
N ASP A 33 5.58 -1.00 6.81
CA ASP A 33 6.56 -1.18 7.90
C ASP A 33 6.17 -2.37 8.79
N ARG A 34 4.87 -2.57 9.09
CA ARG A 34 4.40 -3.76 9.82
C ARG A 34 4.59 -5.06 9.04
N ALA A 35 4.28 -5.06 7.75
CA ALA A 35 4.46 -6.24 6.89
C ALA A 35 5.95 -6.61 6.79
N ALA A 36 6.83 -5.62 6.55
CA ALA A 36 8.26 -5.84 6.51
C ALA A 36 8.82 -6.32 7.84
N ALA A 37 8.38 -5.75 8.97
CA ALA A 37 8.80 -6.20 10.29
C ALA A 37 8.45 -7.68 10.55
N ALA A 38 7.27 -8.13 10.10
CA ALA A 38 6.87 -9.53 10.20
C ALA A 38 7.79 -10.47 9.38
N ASP A 39 8.39 -9.97 8.30
CA ASP A 39 9.39 -10.67 7.49
C ASP A 39 10.84 -10.45 7.97
N CYS A 40 11.04 -9.78 9.12
CA CYS A 40 12.36 -9.33 9.61
C CYS A 40 13.12 -8.43 8.61
N LEU A 41 12.39 -7.57 7.92
CA LEU A 41 12.88 -6.57 6.98
C LEU A 41 12.52 -5.16 7.44
N VAL A 42 13.21 -4.18 6.87
CA VAL A 42 12.89 -2.76 6.98
C VAL A 42 12.55 -2.22 5.59
N ILE A 43 11.56 -1.33 5.49
CA ILE A 43 11.20 -0.71 4.22
C ILE A 43 12.26 0.33 3.84
N ALA A 44 13.07 -0.01 2.83
CA ALA A 44 14.12 0.84 2.28
C ALA A 44 13.57 1.86 1.28
N GLU A 45 12.54 1.49 0.52
CA GLU A 45 11.92 2.35 -0.50
C GLU A 45 10.41 2.29 -0.35
N PHE A 46 9.74 3.42 -0.53
CA PHE A 46 8.28 3.52 -0.57
C PHE A 46 7.88 4.53 -1.64
N THR A 47 6.89 4.17 -2.44
CA THR A 47 6.45 4.95 -3.57
C THR A 47 4.94 4.94 -3.64
N ASP A 48 4.38 6.13 -3.73
CA ASP A 48 2.99 6.35 -4.10
C ASP A 48 2.90 6.31 -5.63
N CYS A 49 2.26 5.28 -6.16
CA CYS A 49 2.11 5.05 -7.60
C CYS A 49 0.92 5.84 -8.17
N GLY A 50 0.18 6.59 -7.34
CA GLY A 50 -0.99 7.35 -7.74
C GLY A 50 -2.26 6.51 -7.83
N GLU A 51 -3.20 7.00 -8.64
CA GLU A 51 -4.51 6.38 -8.82
C GLU A 51 -4.49 5.25 -9.86
N VAL A 52 -5.28 4.22 -9.58
CA VAL A 52 -5.52 3.10 -10.48
C VAL A 52 -6.96 3.19 -10.98
N ALA A 53 -7.14 2.92 -12.28
CA ALA A 53 -8.46 2.91 -12.89
C ALA A 53 -9.33 1.80 -12.28
N ALA A 54 -10.61 2.08 -12.03
CA ALA A 54 -11.51 1.13 -11.39
C ALA A 54 -11.71 -0.15 -12.23
N GLU A 55 -11.53 -0.05 -13.55
CA GLU A 55 -11.58 -1.17 -14.49
C GLU A 55 -10.42 -2.16 -14.32
N GLU A 56 -9.29 -1.71 -13.77
CA GLU A 56 -8.13 -2.57 -13.47
C GLU A 56 -8.29 -3.32 -12.14
N ILE A 57 -9.29 -2.94 -11.34
CA ILE A 57 -9.54 -3.55 -10.04
C ILE A 57 -10.33 -4.85 -10.20
N PRO A 58 -9.90 -5.96 -9.57
CA PRO A 58 -10.61 -7.22 -9.67
C PRO A 58 -12.07 -7.10 -9.18
N PRO A 59 -13.06 -7.72 -9.86
CA PRO A 59 -14.47 -7.69 -9.46
C PRO A 59 -14.74 -8.26 -8.06
N LYS A 60 -13.80 -9.04 -7.53
CA LYS A 60 -13.83 -9.55 -6.15
C LYS A 60 -13.82 -8.42 -5.12
N ALA A 61 -13.17 -7.29 -5.42
CA ALA A 61 -13.08 -6.15 -4.53
C ALA A 61 -14.46 -5.51 -4.30
N GLU A 62 -15.28 -5.38 -5.33
CA GLU A 62 -16.67 -4.88 -5.21
C GLU A 62 -17.51 -5.75 -4.26
N LYS A 63 -17.37 -7.07 -4.36
CA LYS A 63 -18.07 -8.01 -3.47
C LYS A 63 -17.64 -7.87 -2.01
N GLN A 64 -16.37 -7.58 -1.76
CA GLN A 64 -15.83 -7.41 -0.41
C GLN A 64 -16.21 -6.06 0.20
N LEU A 65 -16.24 -5.00 -0.62
CA LEU A 65 -16.59 -3.65 -0.18
C LEU A 65 -18.10 -3.40 -0.12
N GLY A 66 -18.92 -4.24 -0.78
CA GLY A 66 -20.37 -4.10 -0.82
C GLY A 66 -20.86 -2.88 -1.61
N ARG A 67 -19.97 -2.23 -2.37
CA ARG A 67 -20.21 -1.03 -3.20
C ARG A 67 -19.51 -1.22 -4.55
N ARG A 68 -19.91 -0.43 -5.55
CA ARG A 68 -19.29 -0.48 -6.88
C ARG A 68 -17.87 0.06 -6.82
N ALA A 69 -16.95 -0.47 -7.63
CA ALA A 69 -15.56 0.00 -7.66
C ALA A 69 -15.47 1.48 -8.08
N THR A 70 -16.43 1.97 -8.86
CA THR A 70 -16.55 3.36 -9.29
C THR A 70 -16.82 4.34 -8.15
N ASP A 71 -17.32 3.86 -7.01
CA ASP A 71 -17.60 4.69 -5.83
C ASP A 71 -16.32 5.03 -5.05
N PHE A 72 -15.18 4.45 -5.45
CA PHE A 72 -13.89 4.64 -4.80
C PHE A 72 -12.85 5.24 -5.76
N VAL A 73 -11.88 5.94 -5.17
CA VAL A 73 -10.58 6.24 -5.76
C VAL A 73 -9.62 5.16 -5.27
N TRP A 74 -8.94 4.48 -6.19
CA TRP A 74 -8.03 3.39 -5.85
C TRP A 74 -6.60 3.91 -5.87
N ARG A 75 -5.93 3.96 -4.72
CA ARG A 75 -4.55 4.46 -4.62
C ARG A 75 -3.59 3.30 -4.47
N CYS A 76 -2.56 3.26 -5.31
CA CYS A 76 -1.57 2.19 -5.32
C CYS A 76 -0.28 2.64 -4.62
N PHE A 77 0.24 1.79 -3.76
CA PHE A 77 1.52 1.99 -3.10
C PHE A 77 2.42 0.78 -3.30
N GLU A 78 3.70 1.06 -3.48
CA GLU A 78 4.75 0.07 -3.61
C GLU A 78 5.88 0.36 -2.62
N GLY A 79 6.62 -0.68 -2.27
CA GLY A 79 7.70 -0.56 -1.32
C GLY A 79 8.62 -1.76 -1.34
N VAL A 80 9.88 -1.52 -1.00
CA VAL A 80 10.94 -2.52 -1.05
C VAL A 80 11.47 -2.73 0.35
N GLY A 81 11.26 -3.92 0.89
CA GLY A 81 11.88 -4.34 2.15
C GLY A 81 13.24 -4.95 1.92
N ARG A 82 14.20 -4.57 2.75
CA ARG A 82 15.57 -5.13 2.76
C ARG A 82 15.93 -5.49 4.20
N ARG A 83 16.90 -6.38 4.38
CA ARG A 83 17.46 -6.62 5.73
C ARG A 83 18.16 -5.35 6.17
N ALA A 84 18.00 -4.99 7.45
CA ALA A 84 18.83 -3.94 8.04
C ALA A 84 20.29 -4.40 7.98
N ASP A 85 21.16 -3.58 7.38
CA ASP A 85 22.59 -3.85 7.39
C ASP A 85 23.09 -3.82 8.85
N ALA A 86 24.00 -4.72 9.20
CA ALA A 86 24.46 -4.92 10.57
C ALA A 86 25.30 -3.76 11.16
N GLU A 87 25.48 -2.66 10.41
CA GLU A 87 26.32 -1.51 10.76
C GLU A 87 25.54 -0.30 11.32
N SER A 88 24.35 -0.51 11.87
CA SER A 88 23.61 0.54 12.58
C SER A 88 23.12 0.04 13.93
N VAL A 89 24.08 -0.30 14.80
CA VAL A 89 23.91 -0.38 16.26
C VAL A 89 24.94 0.54 16.89
#